data_AF-I7CTB3-F1
#
_entry.id   AF-I7CTB3-F1
#
_cell.length_a   1.000
_cell.length_b   1.000
_cell.length_c   1.000
_cell.angle_alpha   90.00
_cell.angle_beta   90.00
_cell.angle_gamma   90.00
#
_symmetry.space_group_name_H-M   'P 1'
#
loop_
_entity.id
_entity.type
_entity.pdbx_description
1 polymer ?
#
loop_
_entity_poly.entity_id
_entity_poly.type
_entity_poly.pdbx_seq_one_letter_code
_entity_poly.pdbx_strand_id
1 'polypeptide(L)'
;MGADNPPPTDEKLPDEIYHDRNLLAIAFAKAMRLTWGPDTAGWYRHDDWPVVWVDTPAGQKSWHVTPDLEDVLERSPLDKREPIGGYDGHSRTLKNCRFARYITGAY
;
A
#
# COMPACT_ATOMS: atom_id res chain seq x y z
N MET A 1 -11.62 5.60 33.77
CA MET A 1 -11.80 4.13 33.70
C MET A 1 -11.46 3.73 32.28
N GLY A 2 -10.17 3.45 32.01
CA GLY A 2 -9.74 2.95 30.71
C GLY A 2 -10.15 1.49 30.61
N ALA A 3 -10.87 1.12 29.56
CA ALA A 3 -11.14 -0.28 29.30
C ALA A 3 -9.82 -0.92 28.84
N ASP A 4 -9.20 -1.69 29.72
CA ASP A 4 -8.17 -2.67 29.37
C ASP A 4 -8.87 -3.79 28.58
N ASN A 5 -9.15 -3.52 27.31
CA ASN A 5 -9.56 -4.55 26.37
C ASN A 5 -8.28 -5.26 25.92
N PRO A 6 -8.02 -6.51 26.34
CA PRO A 6 -6.89 -7.26 25.81
C PRO A 6 -7.03 -7.38 24.29
N PRO A 7 -5.91 -7.41 23.53
CA PRO A 7 -5.98 -7.64 22.11
C PRO A 7 -6.75 -8.93 21.84
N PRO A 8 -7.67 -8.95 20.85
CA PRO A 8 -8.42 -10.14 20.50
C PRO A 8 -7.48 -11.34 20.31
N THR A 9 -7.80 -12.46 20.96
CA THR A 9 -7.03 -13.71 20.90
C THR A 9 -7.38 -14.58 19.70
N ASP A 10 -8.29 -14.13 18.82
CA ASP A 10 -8.61 -14.84 17.59
C ASP A 10 -7.37 -14.84 16.69
N GLU A 11 -6.84 -16.04 16.43
CA GLU A 11 -5.87 -16.26 15.36
C GLU A 11 -6.52 -15.81 14.05
N LYS A 12 -6.11 -14.63 13.57
CA LYS A 12 -6.58 -14.11 12.29
C LYS A 12 -6.23 -15.09 11.19
N LEU A 13 -7.21 -15.42 10.36
CA LEU A 13 -6.97 -16.20 9.17
C LEU A 13 -6.01 -15.42 8.25
N PRO A 14 -5.14 -16.09 7.47
CA PRO A 14 -4.23 -15.41 6.55
C PRO A 14 -4.93 -14.38 5.66
N ASP A 15 -6.15 -14.68 5.20
CA ASP A 15 -6.96 -13.81 4.36
C ASP A 15 -7.37 -12.50 5.06
N GLU A 16 -7.66 -12.55 6.37
CA GLU A 16 -7.96 -11.35 7.17
C GLU A 16 -6.71 -10.47 7.36
N ILE A 17 -5.55 -11.11 7.54
CA ILE A 17 -4.26 -10.41 7.59
C ILE A 17 -3.96 -9.72 6.25
N TYR A 18 -4.30 -10.36 5.14
CA TYR A 18 -4.19 -9.76 3.80
C TYR A 18 -5.13 -8.57 3.64
N HIS A 19 -6.37 -8.66 4.12
CA HIS A 19 -7.36 -7.58 4.06
C HIS A 19 -6.90 -6.34 4.85
N ASP A 20 -6.51 -6.51 6.12
CA ASP A 20 -6.02 -5.40 6.96
C ASP A 20 -4.78 -4.73 6.36
N ARG A 21 -3.82 -5.55 5.87
CA ARG A 21 -2.62 -5.05 5.20
C ARG A 21 -2.97 -4.30 3.91
N ASN A 22 -3.97 -4.77 3.17
CA ASN A 22 -4.40 -4.12 1.94
C ASN A 22 -5.05 -2.76 2.21
N LEU A 23 -5.93 -2.66 3.22
CA LEU A 23 -6.46 -1.37 3.68
C LEU A 23 -5.35 -0.42 4.12
N LEU A 24 -4.34 -0.92 4.85
CA LEU A 24 -3.17 -0.12 5.24
C LEU A 24 -2.39 0.38 4.02
N ALA A 25 -2.17 -0.47 3.00
CA ALA A 25 -1.48 -0.09 1.78
C ALA A 25 -2.24 1.02 1.01
N ILE A 26 -3.57 0.89 0.91
CA ILE A 26 -4.44 1.90 0.29
C ILE A 26 -4.37 3.22 1.07
N ALA A 27 -4.49 3.16 2.41
CA ALA A 27 -4.42 4.34 3.27
C ALA A 27 -3.06 5.05 3.18
N PHE A 28 -1.97 4.28 3.15
CA PHE A 28 -0.62 4.80 2.97
C PHE A 28 -0.47 5.49 1.61
N ALA A 29 -0.92 4.86 0.53
CA ALA A 29 -0.88 5.46 -0.80
C ALA A 29 -1.69 6.77 -0.86
N LYS A 30 -2.90 6.77 -0.27
CA LYS A 30 -3.72 7.99 -0.15
C LYS A 30 -2.97 9.09 0.58
N ALA A 31 -2.31 8.77 1.70
CA ALA A 31 -1.55 9.74 2.47
C ALA A 31 -0.40 10.34 1.64
N MET A 32 0.39 9.51 0.96
CA MET A 32 1.51 9.97 0.13
C MET A 32 1.03 10.86 -1.02
N ARG A 33 -0.06 10.48 -1.70
CA ARG A 33 -0.68 11.32 -2.73
C ARG A 33 -1.06 12.70 -2.21
N LEU A 34 -1.66 12.76 -1.02
CA LEU A 34 -2.09 14.01 -0.40
C LEU A 34 -0.91 14.86 0.09
N THR A 35 0.18 14.22 0.54
CA THR A 35 1.36 14.93 1.07
C THR A 35 2.30 15.41 -0.03
N TRP A 36 2.52 14.63 -1.08
CA TRP A 36 3.57 14.89 -2.08
C TRP A 36 3.04 15.10 -3.51
N GLY A 37 1.73 15.03 -3.70
CA GLY A 37 1.08 15.33 -4.96
C GLY A 37 0.59 14.08 -5.71
N PRO A 38 -0.22 14.30 -6.76
CA PRO A 38 -0.94 13.23 -7.45
C PRO A 38 0.01 12.17 -8.02
N ASP A 39 1.20 12.58 -8.44
CA ASP A 39 2.22 11.80 -9.16
C ASP A 39 3.00 10.80 -8.31
N THR A 40 2.74 10.76 -7.01
CA THR A 40 3.47 9.91 -6.06
C THR A 40 2.76 8.62 -5.68
N ALA A 41 1.49 8.45 -6.05
CA ALA A 41 0.77 7.21 -5.78
C ALA A 41 -0.42 7.03 -6.73
N GLY A 42 -0.82 5.78 -6.88
CA GLY A 42 -1.96 5.40 -7.71
C GLY A 42 -2.23 3.91 -7.62
N TRP A 43 -3.07 3.42 -8.51
CA TRP A 43 -3.32 1.99 -8.62
C TRP A 43 -3.65 1.58 -10.06
N TYR A 44 -3.39 0.32 -10.40
CA TYR A 44 -3.71 -0.26 -11.71
C TYR A 44 -4.12 -1.73 -11.54
N ARG A 45 -4.49 -2.41 -12.63
CA ARG A 45 -4.74 -3.87 -12.62
C ARG A 45 -3.56 -4.62 -13.22
N HIS A 46 -3.17 -5.72 -12.57
CA HIS A 46 -2.16 -6.65 -13.04
C HIS A 46 -2.64 -8.08 -12.76
N ASP A 47 -2.73 -8.92 -13.79
CA ASP A 47 -3.17 -10.33 -13.70
C ASP A 47 -4.44 -10.52 -12.84
N ASP A 48 -5.48 -9.72 -13.11
CA ASP A 48 -6.78 -9.66 -12.40
C ASP A 48 -6.77 -9.02 -10.99
N TRP A 49 -5.59 -8.76 -10.42
CA TRP A 49 -5.45 -8.15 -9.11
C TRP A 49 -5.24 -6.63 -9.21
N PRO A 50 -5.96 -5.83 -8.41
CA PRO A 50 -5.58 -4.45 -8.19
C PRO A 50 -4.18 -4.36 -7.55
N VAL A 51 -3.35 -3.44 -8.05
CA VAL A 51 -2.03 -3.15 -7.52
C VAL A 51 -1.99 -1.69 -7.12
N VAL A 52 -1.79 -1.43 -5.83
CA VAL A 52 -1.51 -0.09 -5.32
C VAL A 52 -0.01 0.15 -5.37
N TRP A 53 0.39 1.32 -5.84
CA TRP A 53 1.78 1.75 -5.87
C TRP A 53 1.98 3.10 -5.21
N VAL A 54 3.18 3.29 -4.68
CA VAL A 54 3.65 4.52 -4.08
C VAL A 54 5.10 4.72 -4.50
N ASP A 55 5.41 5.92 -4.98
CA ASP A 55 6.78 6.37 -5.14
C ASP A 55 7.19 7.27 -3.97
N THR A 56 8.37 7.01 -3.45
CA THR A 56 8.94 7.74 -2.32
C THR A 56 10.37 8.10 -2.64
N PRO A 57 11.00 9.03 -1.90
CA PRO A 57 12.44 9.27 -2.06
C PRO A 57 13.31 8.00 -1.93
N ALA A 58 12.86 7.02 -1.15
CA ALA A 58 13.54 5.72 -1.03
C ALA A 58 13.25 4.75 -2.20
N GLY A 59 12.52 5.18 -3.23
CA GLY A 59 12.10 4.42 -4.39
C GLY A 59 10.68 3.84 -4.29
N GLN A 60 10.24 3.26 -5.43
CA GLN A 60 8.91 2.72 -5.64
C GLN A 60 8.62 1.50 -4.75
N LYS A 61 7.37 1.39 -4.30
CA LYS A 61 6.81 0.25 -3.58
C LYS A 61 5.42 -0.09 -4.13
N SER A 62 5.08 -1.37 -4.20
CA SER A 62 3.74 -1.80 -4.60
C SER A 62 3.21 -2.99 -3.80
N TRP A 63 1.90 -3.16 -3.84
CA TRP A 63 1.16 -4.27 -3.22
C TRP A 63 0.00 -4.69 -4.10
N HIS A 64 -0.11 -6.00 -4.31
CA HIS A 64 -1.36 -6.61 -4.74
C HIS A 64 -2.39 -6.45 -3.61
N VAL A 65 -3.57 -5.99 -4.00
CA VAL A 65 -4.76 -5.80 -3.18
C VAL A 65 -5.80 -6.80 -3.62
N THR A 66 -6.51 -7.41 -2.68
CA THR A 66 -7.57 -8.37 -2.99
C THR A 66 -8.68 -7.72 -3.85
N PRO A 67 -9.24 -8.44 -4.83
CA PRO A 67 -10.22 -7.86 -5.75
C PRO A 67 -11.49 -7.28 -5.08
N ASP A 68 -11.86 -7.76 -3.90
CA ASP A 68 -12.99 -7.24 -3.11
C ASP A 68 -12.79 -5.79 -2.64
N LEU A 69 -11.54 -5.29 -2.61
CA LEU A 69 -11.20 -3.92 -2.23
C LEU A 69 -11.07 -2.96 -3.44
N GLU A 70 -11.36 -3.42 -4.66
CA GLU A 70 -11.33 -2.55 -5.84
C GLU A 70 -12.34 -1.41 -5.74
N ASP A 71 -13.51 -1.65 -5.16
CA ASP A 71 -14.53 -0.63 -4.96
C ASP A 71 -14.05 0.49 -4.00
N VAL A 72 -13.23 0.15 -3.01
CA VAL A 72 -12.55 1.10 -2.13
C VAL A 72 -11.53 1.94 -2.91
N LEU A 73 -10.79 1.32 -3.84
CA LEU A 73 -9.84 2.01 -4.71
C LEU A 73 -10.54 2.99 -5.65
N GLU A 74 -11.64 2.59 -6.28
CA GLU A 74 -12.42 3.43 -7.20
C GLU A 74 -13.02 4.66 -6.52
N ARG A 75 -13.41 4.52 -5.23
CA ARG A 75 -13.91 5.65 -4.42
C ARG A 75 -12.81 6.46 -3.75
N SER A 76 -11.56 6.01 -3.82
CA SER A 76 -10.42 6.70 -3.21
C SER A 76 -9.97 7.86 -4.09
N PRO A 77 -9.18 8.82 -3.56
CA PRO A 77 -8.57 9.86 -4.40
C PRO A 77 -7.38 9.35 -5.22
N LEU A 78 -7.07 8.05 -5.22
CA LEU A 78 -5.96 7.48 -5.97
C LEU A 78 -6.34 7.34 -7.45
N ASP A 79 -5.48 7.87 -8.31
CA ASP A 79 -5.68 7.81 -9.75
C ASP A 79 -5.47 6.38 -10.27
N LYS A 80 -6.39 5.89 -11.11
CA LYS A 80 -6.29 4.59 -11.78
C LYS A 80 -5.27 4.67 -12.92
N ARG A 81 -3.99 4.52 -12.59
CA ARG A 81 -2.84 4.59 -13.51
C ARG A 81 -1.65 3.80 -12.99
N GLU A 82 -0.75 3.46 -13.89
CA GLU A 82 0.57 2.93 -13.55
C GLU A 82 1.51 4.01 -12.97
N PRO A 83 2.61 3.61 -12.30
CA PRO A 83 3.62 4.56 -11.85
C PRO A 83 4.20 5.38 -12.99
N ILE A 84 4.60 6.62 -12.69
CA ILE A 84 5.30 7.45 -13.67
C ILE A 84 6.66 6.82 -13.96
N GLY A 85 6.94 6.57 -15.24
CA GLY A 85 8.12 5.81 -15.66
C GLY A 85 7.97 4.28 -15.55
N GLY A 86 6.79 3.79 -15.17
CA GLY A 86 6.46 2.38 -15.10
C GLY A 86 6.92 1.68 -13.82
N TYR A 87 6.61 0.38 -13.74
CA TYR A 87 7.07 -0.46 -12.64
C TYR A 87 8.59 -0.66 -12.72
N ASP A 88 9.29 -0.41 -11.61
CA ASP A 88 10.75 -0.43 -11.58
C ASP A 88 11.39 -1.80 -11.31
N GLY A 89 10.58 -2.87 -11.30
CA GLY A 89 11.07 -4.25 -11.19
C GLY A 89 11.50 -4.69 -9.79
N HIS A 90 11.11 -3.96 -8.72
CA HIS A 90 11.62 -4.26 -7.39
C HIS A 90 11.22 -5.64 -6.85
N SER A 91 12.18 -6.35 -6.26
CA SER A 91 11.91 -7.59 -5.52
C SER A 91 11.27 -7.29 -4.16
N ARG A 92 10.68 -8.30 -3.52
CA ARG A 92 10.19 -8.19 -2.13
C ARG A 92 11.29 -7.73 -1.17
N THR A 93 12.52 -8.25 -1.33
CA THR A 93 13.66 -7.85 -0.51
C THR A 93 14.01 -6.38 -0.73
N LEU A 94 14.09 -5.94 -1.99
CA LEU A 94 14.36 -4.54 -2.31
C LEU A 94 13.27 -3.62 -1.74
N LYS A 95 12.00 -3.98 -1.92
CA LYS A 95 10.86 -3.25 -1.34
C LYS A 95 11.01 -3.07 0.17
N ASN A 96 11.35 -4.12 0.90
CA ASN A 96 11.52 -4.08 2.35
C ASN A 96 12.70 -3.19 2.76
N CYS A 97 13.81 -3.25 2.04
CA CYS A 97 14.94 -2.34 2.27
C CYS A 97 14.53 -0.87 2.04
N ARG A 98 13.75 -0.57 1.00
CA ARG A 98 13.24 0.77 0.73
C ARG A 98 12.26 1.26 1.80
N PHE A 99 11.47 0.37 2.41
CA PHE A 99 10.68 0.71 3.59
C PHE A 99 11.55 1.07 4.77
N ALA A 100 12.54 0.24 5.10
CA ALA A 100 13.45 0.51 6.20
C ALA A 100 14.18 1.84 6.01
N ARG A 101 14.67 2.12 4.79
CA ARG A 101 15.30 3.41 4.44
C ARG A 101 14.34 4.57 4.61
N TYR A 102 13.11 4.44 4.11
CA TYR A 102 12.09 5.48 4.24
C TYR A 102 11.75 5.78 5.71
N ILE A 103 11.58 4.75 6.52
CA ILE A 103 11.27 4.86 7.96
C ILE A 103 12.42 5.52 8.73
N THR A 104 13.67 5.20 8.37
CA THR A 104 14.87 5.70 9.05
C THR A 104 15.39 7.03 8.50
N GLY A 105 14.86 7.52 7.37
CA GLY A 105 15.37 8.70 6.68
C GLY A 105 16.70 8.48 5.95
N ALA A 106 17.12 7.22 5.74
CA ALA A 106 18.38 6.86 5.10
C ALA A 106 18.21 6.62 3.58
N TYR A 107 17.79 7.65 2.85
CA TYR A 107 17.58 7.60 1.39
C TYR A 107 18.18 8.80 0.66
#